data_AF-F8LA80-F1
#
_entry.id   AF-F8LA80-F1
#
_cell.length_a   1.000
_cell.length_b   1.000
_cell.length_c   1.000
_cell.angle_alpha   90.00
_cell.angle_beta   90.00
_cell.angle_gamma   90.00
#
_symmetry.space_group_name_H-M   'P 1'
#
loop_
_entity.id
_entity.type
_entity.pdbx_description
1 polymer ?
#
loop_
_entity_poly.entity_id
_entity_poly.type
_entity_poly.pdbx_seq_one_letter_code
_entity_poly.pdbx_strand_id
1 'polypeptide(L)'
;MAVTDPVADFLTRIRNGLKAQHRYVDINWSKMKQSLADILKNEGFIENYLVKKDNNDRGTIRVFLRYGAYRQPAIKGLKRLSRPGLRKYVKHNEIPKFYGGLGVSILSTSSGI
;
A
#
# COMPACT_ATOMS: atom_id res chain seq x y z
N MET A 1 -6.00 -16.85 11.78
CA MET A 1 -6.80 -16.60 10.56
C MET A 1 -5.93 -16.81 9.34
N ALA A 2 -6.40 -17.58 8.35
CA ALA A 2 -5.70 -17.73 7.09
C ALA A 2 -5.82 -16.42 6.28
N VAL A 3 -4.70 -15.80 5.96
CA VAL A 3 -4.66 -14.60 5.12
C VAL A 3 -4.63 -15.04 3.67
N THR A 4 -5.76 -14.96 2.98
CA THR A 4 -5.89 -15.32 1.56
C THR A 4 -5.33 -14.25 0.63
N ASP A 5 -5.37 -12.98 1.06
CA ASP A 5 -4.84 -11.87 0.27
C ASP A 5 -3.98 -10.88 1.08
N PRO A 6 -2.65 -11.09 1.14
CA PRO A 6 -1.73 -10.29 1.95
C PRO A 6 -1.65 -8.81 1.57
N VAL A 7 -1.80 -8.47 0.28
CA VAL A 7 -1.72 -7.06 -0.17
C VAL A 7 -3.06 -6.34 0.07
N ALA A 8 -4.21 -7.03 0.07
CA ALA A 8 -5.47 -6.42 0.48
C ALA A 8 -5.50 -6.13 1.99
N ASP A 9 -4.94 -7.03 2.80
CA ASP A 9 -4.72 -6.80 4.24
C ASP A 9 -3.84 -5.56 4.48
N PHE A 10 -2.71 -5.44 3.76
CA PHE A 10 -1.84 -4.26 3.84
C PHE A 10 -2.58 -2.94 3.59
N LEU A 11 -3.32 -2.85 2.48
CA LEU A 11 -4.09 -1.64 2.15
C LEU A 11 -5.20 -1.36 3.17
N THR A 12 -5.83 -2.41 3.69
CA THR A 12 -6.89 -2.29 4.69
C THR A 12 -6.36 -1.79 6.02
N ARG A 13 -5.21 -2.29 6.48
CA ARG A 13 -4.55 -1.82 7.70
C ARG A 13 -4.17 -0.34 7.61
N ILE A 14 -3.62 0.11 6.49
CA ILE A 14 -3.33 1.53 6.27
C ILE A 14 -4.62 2.36 6.31
N ARG A 15 -5.66 1.94 5.58
CA ARG A 15 -6.95 2.65 5.56
C ARG A 15 -7.56 2.76 6.96
N ASN A 16 -7.52 1.68 7.74
CA ASN A 16 -8.09 1.66 9.07
C ASN A 16 -7.25 2.51 10.05
N GLY A 17 -5.92 2.44 9.96
CA GLY A 17 -5.03 3.29 10.74
C GLY A 17 -5.22 4.77 10.46
N LEU A 18 -5.45 5.14 9.19
CA LEU A 18 -5.76 6.52 8.80
C LEU A 18 -7.08 7.00 9.41
N LYS A 19 -8.13 6.18 9.34
CA LYS A 19 -9.44 6.48 9.94
C LYS A 19 -9.36 6.61 11.46
N ALA A 20 -8.56 5.76 12.12
CA ALA A 20 -8.35 5.79 13.55
C ALA A 20 -7.32 6.85 14.00
N GLN A 21 -6.80 7.67 13.09
CA GLN A 21 -5.79 8.69 13.35
C GLN A 21 -4.53 8.16 14.07
N HIS A 22 -4.11 6.94 13.77
CA HIS A 22 -2.90 6.35 14.34
C HIS A 22 -1.64 6.96 13.72
N ARG A 23 -0.57 7.11 14.54
CA ARG A 23 0.71 7.62 14.04
C ARG A 23 1.41 6.62 13.11
N TYR A 24 1.28 5.34 13.40
CA TYR A 24 1.87 4.27 12.59
C TYR A 24 1.00 3.02 12.61
N VAL A 25 1.24 2.12 11.66
CA VAL A 25 0.63 0.79 11.60
C VAL A 25 1.70 -0.27 11.39
N ASP A 26 1.55 -1.38 12.12
CA ASP A 26 2.44 -2.54 12.01
C ASP A 26 1.79 -3.63 11.14
N ILE A 27 2.55 -4.11 10.16
CA ILE A 27 2.08 -5.06 9.14
C ILE A 27 3.16 -6.11 8.91
N ASN A 28 2.78 -7.38 8.72
CA ASN A 28 3.75 -8.43 8.41
C ASN A 28 4.50 -8.12 7.11
N TRP A 29 5.82 -8.26 7.15
CA TRP A 29 6.72 -7.99 6.04
C TRP A 29 6.55 -8.99 4.89
N SER A 30 6.79 -8.47 3.69
CA SER A 30 6.95 -9.22 2.45
C SER A 30 7.66 -8.29 1.48
N LYS A 31 8.49 -8.84 0.57
CA LYS A 31 9.17 -8.05 -0.48
C LYS A 31 8.16 -7.19 -1.25
N MET A 32 7.02 -7.75 -1.63
CA MET A 32 5.98 -7.02 -2.36
C MET A 32 5.37 -5.87 -1.55
N LYS A 33 5.13 -6.07 -0.25
CA LYS A 33 4.62 -5.00 0.65
C LYS A 33 5.65 -3.90 0.88
N GLN A 34 6.93 -4.26 0.91
CA GLN A 34 8.01 -3.29 1.01
C GLN A 34 8.08 -2.42 -0.25
N SER A 35 8.02 -3.01 -1.45
CA SER A 35 7.97 -2.24 -2.70
C SER A 35 6.76 -1.31 -2.76
N LEU A 36 5.59 -1.78 -2.32
CA LEU A 36 4.39 -0.93 -2.22
C LEU A 36 4.57 0.23 -1.24
N ALA A 37 5.18 -0.01 -0.08
CA ALA A 37 5.46 1.04 0.89
C ALA A 37 6.45 2.07 0.34
N ASP A 38 7.46 1.63 -0.42
CA ASP A 38 8.43 2.51 -1.05
C ASP A 38 7.79 3.43 -2.10
N ILE A 39 6.95 2.88 -2.97
CA ILE A 39 6.17 3.68 -3.94
C ILE A 39 5.28 4.70 -3.21
N LEU A 40 4.56 4.27 -2.17
CA LEU A 40 3.71 5.18 -1.39
C LEU A 40 4.51 6.29 -0.71
N LYS A 41 5.76 6.03 -0.32
CA LYS A 41 6.66 7.02 0.26
C LYS A 41 7.15 8.01 -0.80
N ASN A 42 7.58 7.51 -1.95
CA ASN A 42 8.11 8.32 -3.05
C ASN A 42 7.05 9.27 -3.62
N GLU A 43 5.80 8.81 -3.72
CA GLU A 43 4.64 9.64 -4.08
C GLU A 43 4.16 10.56 -2.95
N GLY A 44 4.76 10.46 -1.75
CA GLY A 44 4.46 11.32 -0.61
C GLY A 44 3.15 11.01 0.12
N PHE A 45 2.54 9.85 -0.12
CA PHE A 45 1.31 9.41 0.54
C PHE A 45 1.52 8.95 1.98
N ILE A 46 2.70 8.40 2.29
CA ILE A 46 3.13 8.06 3.65
C ILE A 46 4.37 8.89 4.02
N GLU A 47 4.64 9.02 5.31
CA GLU A 47 5.78 9.83 5.78
C GLU A 47 7.08 9.04 5.68
N ASN A 48 7.08 7.82 6.22
CA ASN A 48 8.20 6.89 6.10
C ASN A 48 7.74 5.46 6.42
N TYR A 49 8.62 4.48 6.22
CA TYR A 49 8.42 3.13 6.74
C TYR A 49 9.73 2.58 7.32
N LEU A 50 9.61 1.66 8.28
CA LEU A 50 10.71 0.91 8.86
C LEU A 50 10.46 -0.58 8.67
N VAL A 51 11.51 -1.31 8.33
CA VAL A 51 11.48 -2.76 8.22
C VAL A 51 12.27 -3.35 9.38
N LYS A 52 11.60 -4.14 10.22
CA LYS A 52 12.24 -4.99 11.22
C LYS A 52 12.21 -6.41 10.69
N LYS A 53 13.37 -6.98 10.37
CA LYS A 53 13.51 -8.39 9.98
C LYS A 53 14.01 -9.17 11.18
N ASP A 54 13.36 -10.28 11.49
CA ASP A 54 13.92 -11.30 12.37
C ASP A 54 14.77 -12.28 11.54
N ASN A 55 15.62 -13.07 12.22
CA ASN A 55 16.51 -14.05 11.60
C ASN A 55 15.82 -15.13 10.75
N ASN A 56 14.50 -15.28 10.82
CA ASN A 56 13.71 -16.34 10.16
C ASN A 56 12.87 -15.85 8.97
N ASP A 57 13.28 -14.80 8.25
CA ASP A 57 12.54 -14.18 7.13
C ASP A 57 11.10 -13.71 7.47
N ARG A 58 10.75 -13.77 8.76
CA ARG A 58 9.57 -13.13 9.33
C ARG A 58 10.00 -11.74 9.73
N GLY A 59 9.18 -10.76 9.39
CA GLY A 59 9.45 -9.39 9.72
C GLY A 59 8.18 -8.58 9.83
N THR A 60 8.34 -7.35 10.28
CA THR A 60 7.27 -6.37 10.41
C THR A 60 7.68 -5.10 9.69
N ILE A 61 6.77 -4.56 8.88
CA ILE A 61 6.85 -3.23 8.30
C ILE A 61 6.03 -2.32 9.19
N ARG A 62 6.69 -1.33 9.78
CA ARG A 62 6.04 -0.22 10.46
C ARG A 62 5.90 0.94 9.48
N VAL A 63 4.67 1.28 9.11
CA VAL A 63 4.37 2.38 8.19
C VAL A 63 3.94 3.60 8.99
N PHE A 64 4.61 4.73 8.82
CA PHE A 64 4.25 6.02 9.41
C PHE A 64 3.26 6.75 8.51
N LEU A 65 2.09 7.04 9.05
CA LEU A 65 0.98 7.61 8.31
C LEU A 65 1.12 9.13 8.24
N ARG A 66 0.93 9.69 7.04
CA ARG A 66 1.01 11.13 6.81
C ARG A 66 -0.36 11.78 7.00
N TYR A 67 -0.37 12.88 7.74
CA TYR A 67 -1.54 13.74 7.93
C TYR A 67 -1.20 15.17 7.52
N GLY A 68 -2.14 15.85 6.88
CA GLY A 68 -2.03 17.26 6.52
C GLY A 68 -2.54 18.19 7.63
N ALA A 69 -2.79 19.45 7.27
CA ALA A 69 -3.43 20.42 8.14
C ALA A 69 -4.77 19.86 8.68
N TYR A 70 -5.09 20.21 9.93
CA TYR A 70 -6.32 19.75 10.61
C TYR A 70 -6.46 18.22 10.70
N ARG A 71 -5.34 17.47 10.73
CA ARG A 71 -5.32 16.00 10.81
C ARG A 71 -6.06 15.30 9.65
N GLN A 72 -6.14 15.94 8.49
CA GLN A 72 -6.70 15.28 7.31
C GLN A 72 -5.75 14.18 6.82
N PRO A 73 -6.23 12.95 6.56
CA PRO A 73 -5.37 11.88 6.06
C PRO A 73 -4.87 12.23 4.64
N ALA A 74 -3.57 12.06 4.40
CA ALA A 74 -2.98 12.32 3.08
C ALA A 74 -3.57 11.41 1.99
N ILE A 75 -3.94 10.19 2.37
CA ILE A 75 -4.58 9.22 1.48
C ILE A 75 -6.10 9.28 1.65
N LYS A 76 -6.82 9.68 0.61
CA LYS A 76 -8.30 9.72 0.60
C LYS A 76 -8.93 8.38 0.27
N GLY A 77 -8.25 7.52 -0.49
CA GLY A 77 -8.80 6.24 -0.92
C GLY A 77 -7.73 5.22 -1.30
N LEU A 78 -7.95 3.96 -0.91
CA LEU A 78 -7.12 2.81 -1.27
C LEU A 78 -8.04 1.71 -1.78
N LYS A 79 -7.76 1.19 -2.98
CA LYS A 79 -8.57 0.13 -3.59
C LYS A 79 -7.69 -0.86 -4.34
N ARG A 80 -7.92 -2.15 -4.09
CA ARG A 80 -7.33 -3.25 -4.86
C ARG A 80 -8.23 -3.66 -6.01
N LEU A 81 -7.69 -3.62 -7.23
CA LEU A 81 -8.39 -4.00 -8.47
C LEU A 81 -8.24 -5.48 -8.83
N SER A 82 -7.01 -6.01 -8.84
CA SER A 82 -6.72 -7.41 -9.18
C SER A 82 -6.75 -8.28 -7.91
N ARG A 83 -7.69 -9.22 -7.80
CA ARG A 83 -7.91 -10.04 -6.59
C ARG A 83 -7.71 -11.54 -6.90
N PRO A 84 -7.46 -12.41 -5.92
CA PRO A 84 -7.24 -13.85 -6.18
C PRO A 84 -8.35 -14.51 -7.02
N GLY A 85 -9.62 -14.19 -6.76
CA GLY A 85 -10.75 -14.74 -7.53
C GLY A 85 -10.96 -14.13 -8.91
N LEU A 86 -10.40 -12.96 -9.19
CA LEU A 86 -10.44 -12.33 -10.52
C LEU A 86 -9.20 -11.47 -10.72
N ARG A 87 -8.23 -12.02 -11.45
CA ARG A 87 -7.03 -11.30 -11.84
C ARG A 87 -7.35 -10.36 -12.99
N LYS A 88 -7.00 -9.08 -12.83
CA LYS A 88 -7.11 -8.07 -13.88
C LYS A 88 -5.72 -7.74 -14.41
N TYR A 89 -5.55 -7.91 -15.71
CA TYR A 89 -4.38 -7.50 -16.48
C TYR A 89 -4.84 -6.43 -17.48
N VAL A 90 -3.98 -5.45 -17.73
CA VAL A 90 -4.28 -4.32 -18.63
C VAL A 90 -3.14 -4.18 -19.64
N LYS A 91 -3.48 -3.85 -20.88
CA LYS A 91 -2.49 -3.45 -21.89
C LYS A 91 -1.99 -2.03 -21.59
N HIS A 92 -0.83 -1.66 -22.12
CA HIS A 92 -0.24 -0.33 -21.91
C HIS A 92 -1.19 0.82 -22.29
N ASN A 93 -1.99 0.65 -23.35
CA ASN A 93 -2.97 1.64 -23.81
C ASN A 93 -4.24 1.72 -22.95
N GLU A 94 -4.48 0.73 -22.09
CA GLU A 94 -5.70 0.58 -21.30
C GLU A 94 -5.45 0.81 -19.80
N ILE A 95 -4.30 1.39 -19.44
CA ILE A 95 -3.97 1.68 -18.05
C ILE A 95 -4.99 2.67 -17.49
N PRO A 96 -5.74 2.29 -16.45
CA PRO A 96 -6.77 3.15 -15.89
C PRO A 96 -6.13 4.36 -15.20
N LYS A 97 -6.59 5.55 -15.57
CA LYS A 97 -6.28 6.80 -14.88
C LYS A 97 -7.39 7.11 -13.87
N PHE A 98 -7.03 7.35 -12.62
CA PHE A 98 -8.00 7.70 -11.57
C PHE A 98 -7.95 9.20 -11.27
N TYR A 99 -9.11 9.76 -10.91
CA TYR A 99 -9.25 11.19 -10.57
C TYR A 99 -8.65 12.14 -11.62
N GLY A 100 -8.89 11.87 -12.90
CA GLY A 100 -8.36 12.69 -14.00
C GLY A 100 -6.84 12.66 -14.15
N GLY A 101 -6.14 11.67 -13.55
CA GLY A 101 -4.68 11.57 -13.55
C GLY A 101 -4.02 12.03 -12.25
N LEU A 102 -4.80 12.53 -11.28
CA LEU A 102 -4.30 12.90 -9.96
C LEU A 102 -4.12 11.70 -9.02
N GLY A 103 -4.70 10.55 -9.37
CA GLY A 103 -4.54 9.30 -8.64
C GLY A 103 -3.41 8.45 -9.20
N VAL A 104 -2.70 7.75 -8.32
CA VAL A 104 -1.63 6.82 -8.71
C VAL A 104 -2.18 5.41 -8.88
N SER A 105 -1.84 4.79 -10.01
CA SER A 105 -2.11 3.38 -10.31
C SER A 105 -0.82 2.58 -10.18
N ILE A 106 -0.79 1.58 -9.29
CA ILE A 106 0.37 0.69 -9.12
C ILE A 106 0.14 -0.59 -9.92
N LEU A 107 1.09 -0.92 -10.81
CA LEU A 107 1.02 -2.06 -11.73
C LEU A 107 2.27 -2.92 -11.56
N SER A 108 2.07 -4.25 -11.50
CA SER A 108 3.19 -5.19 -11.60
C SER A 108 3.50 -5.44 -13.07
N THR A 109 4.75 -5.25 -13.46
CA THR A 109 5.27 -5.49 -14.81
C THR A 109 6.42 -6.50 -14.76
N SER A 110 6.93 -6.93 -15.91
CA SER A 110 8.12 -7.79 -15.99
C SER A 110 9.40 -7.11 -15.49
N SER A 111 9.45 -5.77 -15.53
CA SER A 111 10.57 -4.97 -15.04
C SER A 111 10.50 -4.68 -13.53
N GLY A 112 9.40 -5.05 -12.87
CA GLY A 112 9.19 -4.78 -11.46
C GLY A 112 7.82 -4.17 -11.15
N ILE A 113 7.70 -3.63 -9.94
CA ILE A 113 6.54 -2.89 -9.43
C ILE A 113 6.97 -1.45 -9.22
#